data_AF-A0A0C1V226-F1
#
_entry.id   AF-A0A0C1V226-F1
#
_cell.length_a   1.000
_cell.length_b   1.000
_cell.length_c   1.000
_cell.angle_alpha   90.00
_cell.angle_beta   90.00
_cell.angle_gamma   90.00
#
_symmetry.space_group_name_H-M   'P 1'
#
loop_
_entity.id
_entity.type
_entity.pdbx_description
1 polymer ?
#
loop_
_entity_poly.entity_id
_entity_poly.type
_entity_poly.pdbx_seq_one_letter_code
_entity_poly.pdbx_strand_id
1 'polypeptide(L)' 'MVLNGFGGMPWFAGLLNDQQVADVVNYVRTHFGNHYTDALKPEDVSEMRPHLSVEAE' A
#
# COMPACT_ATOMS: atom_id res chain seq x y z
N MET A 1 0.60 -7.69 -1.44
CA MET A 1 -0.88 -7.74 -1.38
C MET A 1 -1.50 -6.36 -1.62
N VAL A 2 -1.26 -5.34 -0.79
CA VAL A 2 -1.92 -4.02 -0.96
C VAL A 2 -1.65 -3.39 -2.33
N LEU A 3 -0.39 -3.38 -2.76
CA LEU A 3 -0.02 -2.79 -4.05
C LEU A 3 -0.51 -3.60 -5.25
N ASN A 4 -0.46 -4.94 -5.19
CA ASN A 4 -0.63 -5.84 -6.34
C ASN A 4 -1.98 -6.59 -6.36
N GLY A 5 -2.80 -6.44 -5.34
CA GLY A 5 -3.96 -7.31 -5.11
C GLY A 5 -3.55 -8.75 -4.77
N PHE A 6 -4.56 -9.60 -4.57
CA PHE A 6 -4.40 -11.06 -4.49
C PHE A 6 -5.75 -11.76 -4.67
N GLY A 7 -5.83 -12.72 -5.60
CA GLY A 7 -7.09 -13.38 -5.93
C GLY A 7 -8.14 -12.39 -6.43
N GLY A 8 -9.31 -12.34 -5.78
CA GLY A 8 -10.37 -11.36 -6.10
C GLY A 8 -10.17 -9.96 -5.49
N MET A 9 -9.11 -9.74 -4.71
CA MET A 9 -8.84 -8.42 -4.13
C MET A 9 -8.19 -7.48 -5.16
N PRO A 10 -8.70 -6.23 -5.31
CA PRO A 10 -8.14 -5.28 -6.26
C PRO A 10 -6.72 -4.84 -5.89
N TRP A 11 -5.98 -4.33 -6.88
CA TRP A 11 -4.69 -3.69 -6.67
C TRP A 11 -4.87 -2.19 -6.43
N PHE A 12 -4.10 -1.61 -5.51
CA PHE A 12 -4.22 -0.18 -5.18
C PHE A 12 -3.09 0.69 -5.72
N ALA A 13 -2.03 0.11 -6.28
CA ALA A 13 -0.86 0.87 -6.71
C ALA A 13 -1.10 1.84 -7.89
N GLY A 14 -2.18 1.64 -8.66
CA GLY A 14 -2.63 2.60 -9.68
C GLY A 14 -3.74 3.57 -9.22
N LEU A 15 -4.30 3.35 -8.02
CA LEU A 15 -5.44 4.12 -7.48
C LEU A 15 -5.02 5.07 -6.36
N LEU A 16 -4.01 4.70 -5.57
CA LEU A 16 -3.53 5.45 -4.42
C LEU A 16 -2.08 5.90 -4.65
N ASN A 17 -1.74 7.08 -4.12
CA ASN A 17 -0.34 7.53 -4.05
C ASN A 17 0.41 6.88 -2.87
N ASP A 18 1.73 7.08 -2.82
CA ASP A 18 2.60 6.44 -1.80
C ASP A 18 2.21 6.79 -0.38
N GLN A 19 1.89 8.07 -0.14
CA GLN A 19 1.45 8.54 1.17
C GLN A 19 0.14 7.86 1.60
N GLN A 20 -0.84 7.79 0.70
CA GLN A 20 -2.14 7.19 0.99
C GLN A 20 -2.02 5.70 1.32
N VAL A 21 -1.14 4.97 0.62
CA VAL A 21 -0.87 3.57 0.93
C VAL A 21 -0.20 3.45 2.30
N ALA A 22 0.81 4.27 2.59
CA ALA A 22 1.50 4.27 3.88
C ALA A 22 0.52 4.55 5.04
N ASP A 23 -0.37 5.52 4.89
CA ASP A 23 -1.37 5.90 5.90
C ASP A 23 -2.34 4.75 6.19
N VAL A 24 -2.89 4.12 5.15
CA VAL A 24 -3.80 2.98 5.31
C VAL A 24 -3.12 1.80 5.99
N VAL A 25 -1.89 1.47 5.59
CA VAL A 25 -1.14 0.35 6.18
C VAL A 25 -0.81 0.63 7.64
N ASN A 26 -0.34 1.84 7.96
CA ASN A 26 -0.06 2.24 9.33
C ASN A 26 -1.32 2.21 10.20
N TYR A 27 -2.47 2.66 9.67
CA TYR A 27 -3.74 2.56 10.38
C TYR A 27 -4.08 1.10 10.72
N VAL A 28 -3.95 0.19 9.76
CA VAL A 28 -4.20 -1.25 10.00
C VAL A 28 -3.21 -1.82 11.03
N ARG A 29 -1.93 -1.43 10.96
CA ARG A 29 -0.86 -1.87 11.88
C ARG A 29 -1.08 -1.44 13.33
N THR A 30 -1.86 -0.40 13.61
CA THR A 30 -2.01 0.13 14.98
C THR A 30 -3.44 0.09 15.53
N HIS A 31 -4.47 0.06 14.68
CA HIS A 31 -5.87 0.19 15.12
C HIS A 31 -6.67 -1.12 15.24
N PHE A 32 -6.06 -2.27 14.97
CA PHE A 32 -6.73 -3.59 15.02
C PHE A 32 -6.14 -4.53 16.08
N GLY A 33 -5.67 -3.97 17.21
CA GLY A 33 -5.02 -4.75 18.29
C GLY A 33 -3.63 -5.31 17.90
N ASN A 34 -3.05 -4.77 16.84
CA ASN A 34 -1.70 -5.09 16.37
C ASN A 34 -0.66 -4.27 17.15
N HIS A 35 0.56 -4.81 17.33
CA HIS A 35 1.61 -4.21 18.14
C HIS A 35 2.89 -3.92 17.34
N TYR A 36 2.74 -3.33 16.15
CA TYR A 36 3.90 -2.85 15.37
C TYR A 36 4.45 -1.58 16.00
N THR A 37 5.77 -1.49 16.13
CA THR A 37 6.48 -0.34 16.73
C THR A 37 7.12 0.57 15.68
N ASP A 38 7.16 0.12 14.43
CA ASP A 38 7.64 0.83 13.26
C ASP A 38 6.49 1.42 12.43
N ALA A 39 6.74 2.58 11.82
CA ALA A 39 5.84 3.19 10.85
C ALA A 39 6.39 2.98 9.44
N LEU A 40 5.53 2.53 8.53
CA LEU A 40 5.84 2.46 7.11
C LEU A 40 5.90 3.88 6.54
N LYS A 41 6.97 4.22 5.83
CA LYS A 41 7.11 5.53 5.19
C LYS A 41 6.67 5.48 3.72
N PRO A 42 6.31 6.63 3.12
CA PRO A 42 6.00 6.70 1.70
C PRO A 42 7.16 6.23 0.82
N GLU A 43 8.41 6.49 1.22
CA GLU A 43 9.60 6.07 0.48
C GLU A 43 9.69 4.54 0.39
N ASP A 44 9.42 3.85 1.49
CA ASP A 44 9.39 2.38 1.53
C ASP A 44 8.33 1.82 0.58
N VAL A 45 7.18 2.49 0.44
CA VAL A 45 6.12 2.11 -0.50
C VAL A 45 6.59 2.28 -1.94
N SER A 46 7.27 3.39 -2.23
CA SER A 46 7.77 3.72 -3.57
C SER A 46 8.75 2.66 -4.08
N GLU A 47 9.65 2.18 -3.22
CA GLU A 47 10.60 1.11 -3.52
C GLU A 47 9.91 -0.24 -3.81
N MET A 48 8.72 -0.47 -3.24
CA MET A 48 7.94 -1.69 -3.42
C MET A 48 6.98 -1.64 -4.62
N ARG A 49 6.83 -0.49 -5.27
CA ARG A 49 5.90 -0.36 -6.40
C ARG A 49 6.37 -1.21 -7.57
N PRO A 50 5.48 -2.02 -8.16
CA PRO A 50 5.77 -2.58 -9.47
C PRO A 50 5.89 -1.45 -10.48
N HIS A 51 6.67 -1.67 -11.53
CA HIS A 51 6.57 -0.86 -12.75
C HIS A 51 5.20 -1.10 -13.40
N LEU A 52 4.16 -0.48 -12.86
CA LEU A 52 2.83 -0.51 -13.43
C LEU A 52 2.84 0.47 -14.60
N SER A 53 2.92 -0.06 -15.82
CA SER A 53 2.40 0.66 -16.98
C SER A 53 0.92 0.86 -16.72
N VAL A 54 0.52 2.09 -16.44
CA VAL A 54 -0.88 2.47 -16.42
C VAL A 54 -1.40 2.22 -17.83
N GLU A 55 -2.10 1.12 -18.07
CA GLU A 55 -2.97 1.03 -19.24
C GLU A 55 -4.08 2.05 -18.98
N ALA A 56 -3.92 3.22 -19.58
CA ALA A 56 -4.90 4.27 -19.58
C ALA A 56 -6.16 3.74 -20.28
N GLU A 57 -7.27 3.72 -19.56
CA GLU A 57 -8.61 3.59 -20.12
C GLU A 57 -9.06 4.93 -20.73
#